data_AF-A0A6L1L1P3-F1
#
_entry.id   AF-A0A6L1L1P3-F1
#
_cell.length_a   1.000
_cell.length_b   1.000
_cell.length_c   1.000
_cell.angle_alpha   90.00
_cell.angle_beta   90.00
_cell.angle_gamma   90.00
#
_symmetry.space_group_name_H-M   'P 1'
#
loop_
_entity.id
_entity.type
_entity.pdbx_description
1 polymer ?
#
loop_
_entity_poly.entity_id
_entity_poly.type
_entity_poly.pdbx_seq_one_letter_code
_entity_poly.pdbx_strand_id
1 'polypeptide(L)' 'SGSRLADEHFLDAVGLQILYNKANEYYIKLDAARALHQYKYDDEHRMKIYLSGGVYF' A
#
# COMPACT_ATOMS: atom_id res chain seq x y z
N SER A 1 1.30 0.93 38.30
CA SER A 1 2.28 0.58 37.26
C SER A 1 1.65 -0.51 36.43
N GLY A 2 1.04 -0.30 35.27
CA GLY A 2 1.42 0.52 34.13
C GLY A 2 1.21 -0.37 32.90
N SER A 3 -0.06 -0.64 32.56
CA SER A 3 -0.51 -1.46 31.43
C SER A 3 -0.10 -0.79 30.12
N ARG A 4 0.96 -1.32 29.48
CA ARG A 4 1.64 -0.65 28.36
C ARG A 4 2.08 -1.60 27.24
N LEU A 5 1.27 -2.61 26.90
CA LEU A 5 1.64 -3.60 25.88
C LEU A 5 0.46 -4.03 24.98
N ALA A 6 -0.38 -3.11 24.55
CA ALA A 6 -1.42 -3.39 23.55
C ALA A 6 -1.61 -2.24 22.55
N ASP A 7 -0.57 -1.41 22.36
CA ASP A 7 -0.56 -0.30 21.40
C ASP A 7 0.47 -0.52 20.29
N GLU A 8 0.84 -1.78 20.05
CA GLU A 8 1.50 -2.17 18.81
C GLU A 8 0.42 -2.36 17.74
N HIS A 9 -0.17 -1.24 17.32
CA HIS A 9 -0.99 -1.14 16.11
C HIS A 9 -0.08 -1.33 14.89
N PHE A 10 0.42 -2.56 14.70
CA PHE A 10 0.92 -2.98 13.41
C PHE A 10 -0.27 -2.96 12.46
N LEU A 11 -0.38 -1.86 11.70
CA LEU A 11 -1.17 -1.79 10.48
C LEU A 11 -0.52 -2.77 9.49
N ASP A 12 -0.79 -4.06 9.69
CA ASP A 12 -0.43 -5.08 8.72
C ASP A 12 -1.13 -4.70 7.43
N ALA A 13 -0.37 -4.32 6.41
CA ALA A 13 -0.88 -3.97 5.10
C ALA A 13 -0.22 -4.90 4.09
N VAL A 14 -1.04 -5.46 3.22
CA VAL A 14 -0.57 -6.23 2.06
C VAL A 14 -0.69 -5.36 0.83
N GLY A 15 0.36 -5.31 0.02
CA GLY A 15 0.38 -4.58 -1.24
C GLY A 15 0.84 -5.44 -2.40
N LEU A 16 0.32 -5.13 -3.58
CA LEU A 16 0.77 -5.64 -4.87
C LEU A 16 1.29 -4.46 -5.70
N GLN A 17 2.51 -4.60 -6.21
CA GLN A 17 3.12 -3.62 -7.11
C GLN A 17 3.36 -4.27 -8.48
N ILE A 18 2.95 -3.57 -9.54
CA ILE A 18 3.17 -3.96 -10.94
C ILE A 18 4.01 -2.88 -11.60
N LEU A 19 5.15 -3.27 -12.16
CA LEU A 19 6.02 -2.43 -12.97
C LEU A 19 5.96 -2.89 -14.42
N TYR A 20 5.44 -2.04 -15.29
CA TYR A 20 5.60 -2.18 -16.74
C TYR A 20 6.75 -1.29 -17.19
N ASN A 21 7.77 -1.89 -17.81
CA ASN A 21 8.92 -1.18 -18.34
C ASN A 21 9.01 -1.43 -19.84
N LYS A 22 8.95 -0.34 -20.63
CA LYS A 22 9.31 -0.35 -22.04
C LYS A 22 10.71 0.25 -22.18
N ALA A 23 11.67 -0.60 -22.54
CA ALA A 23 13.07 -0.23 -22.67
C ALA A 23 13.24 1.04 -23.53
N ASN A 24 13.98 2.01 -22.99
CA ASN A 24 14.33 3.29 -23.63
C ASN A 24 13.16 4.20 -24.01
N GLU A 25 11.95 3.96 -23.51
CA GLU A 25 10.82 4.86 -23.79
C GLU A 25 10.12 5.32 -22.51
N TYR A 26 9.49 4.40 -21.78
CA TYR A 26 8.68 4.75 -20.63
C TYR A 26 8.47 3.60 -19.65
N TYR A 27 8.14 3.95 -18.42
CA TYR A 27 7.72 3.01 -17.40
C TYR A 27 6.39 3.44 -16.78
N ILE A 28 5.63 2.44 -16.31
CA ILE A 28 4.38 2.60 -15.58
C ILE A 28 4.48 1.74 -14.31
N LYS A 29 4.18 2.33 -13.17
CA LYS A 29 4.10 1.68 -11.85
C LYS A 29 2.68 1.77 -11.34
N LEU A 30 2.13 0.64 -10.96
CA LEU A 30 0.83 0.54 -10.32
C LEU A 30 1.02 -0.16 -8.97
N ASP A 31 0.73 0.55 -7.89
CA ASP A 31 0.84 0.06 -6.52
C ASP A 31 -0.55 0.01 -5.89
N ALA A 32 -1.01 -1.18 -5.52
CA ALA A 32 -2.26 -1.39 -4.82
C ALA A 32 -1.97 -1.92 -3.42
N ALA A 33 -2.38 -1.22 -2.37
CA ALA A 33 -2.20 -1.63 -0.98
C ALA A 33 -3.54 -1.70 -0.25
N ARG A 34 -3.71 -2.76 0.55
CA ARG A 34 -4.86 -2.98 1.44
C ARG A 34 -4.38 -3.29 2.84
N ALA A 35 -4.97 -2.63 3.83
CA ALA A 35 -4.78 -2.98 5.23
C ALA A 35 -5.42 -4.36 5.52
N LEU A 36 -4.65 -5.29 6.09
CA LEU A 36 -5.08 -6.62 6.55
C LEU A 36 -5.78 -6.55 7.91
N HIS A 37 -5.29 -5.72 8.84
CA HIS A 37 -5.88 -5.60 10.18
C HIS A 37 -6.65 -4.29 10.31
N GLN A 38 -7.91 -4.30 9.87
CA GLN A 38 -8.87 -3.26 10.23
C GLN A 38 -9.61 -3.70 11.49
N TYR A 39 -9.52 -2.89 12.53
CA TYR A 39 -10.33 -3.04 13.74
C TYR A 39 -11.80 -3.14 13.32
N LYS A 40 -12.50 -4.12 13.88
CA LYS A 40 -13.82 -4.68 13.48
C LYS A 40 -15.01 -3.69 13.49
N TYR A 41 -14.77 -2.39 13.62
CA TYR A 41 -15.76 -1.33 13.81
C TYR A 41 -15.70 -0.17 12.81
N ASP A 42 -14.69 -0.11 11.93
CA ASP A 42 -14.58 0.96 10.92
C ASP A 42 -14.56 0.32 9.53
N ASP A 43 -15.75 0.20 8.93
CA ASP A 43 -16.07 -0.49 7.68
C ASP A 43 -15.47 0.17 6.41
N GLU A 44 -14.49 1.05 6.61
CA GLU A 44 -13.86 1.82 5.57
C GLU A 44 -12.71 1.01 5.00
N HIS A 45 -13.03 0.15 4.02
CA HIS A 45 -12.06 -0.60 3.21
C HIS A 45 -11.08 0.38 2.53
N ARG A 46 -10.02 0.79 3.25
CA ARG A 46 -8.99 1.73 2.79
C ARG A 46 -8.03 1.01 1.86
N MET A 47 -8.54 0.67 0.70
CA MET A 47 -7.73 0.28 -0.45
C MET A 47 -7.12 1.56 -1.02
N LYS A 48 -5.79 1.60 -1.12
CA LYS A 48 -5.06 2.69 -1.76
C LYS A 48 -4.48 2.18 -3.07
N ILE A 49 -4.80 2.87 -4.15
CA ILE A 49 -4.26 2.59 -5.49
C ILE A 49 -3.45 3.81 -5.91
N TYR A 50 -2.19 3.58 -6.25
CA TYR A 50 -1.28 4.57 -6.79
C TYR A 50 -0.91 4.19 -8.21
N LEU A 51 -0.99 5.16 -9.11
CA LEU A 51 -0.55 5.01 -10.49
C LEU A 51 0.49 6.10 -10.75
N SER A 52 1.69 5.70 -11.16
CA SER A 52 2.76 6.62 -11.54
C SER A 52 3.43 6.15 -12.83
N GLY A 53 4.04 7.08 -13.57
CA GLY A 53 4.75 6.75 -14.80
C GLY A 53 5.75 7.84 -15.15
N GLY A 54 6.77 7.47 -15.92
CA GLY A 54 7.82 8.39 -16.37
C GLY A 54 8.37 7.97 -17.72
N VAL A 55 8.88 8.96 -18.46
CA VAL A 55 9.57 8.77 -19.73
C VAL A 55 11.08 8.83 -19.49
N TYR A 56 11.85 8.05 -20.25
CA TYR A 56 13.31 8.14 -20.24
C TYR A 56 13.74 9.27 -21.19
N PHE A 57 14.56 10.21 -20.70
CA PHE A 57 15.13 11.33 -21.48
C PHE A 57 16.59 11.07 -21.79
#